data_AF-S3CAN9-F1
#
_entry.id   AF-S3CAN9-F1
#
_cell.length_a   1.000
_cell.length_b   1.000
_cell.length_c   1.000
_cell.angle_alpha   90.00
_cell.angle_beta   90.00
_cell.angle_gamma   90.00
#
_symmetry.space_group_name_H-M   'P 1'
#
loop_
_entity.id
_entity.type
_entity.pdbx_description
1 polymer ?
#
loop_
_entity_poly.entity_id
_entity_poly.type
_entity_poly.pdbx_seq_one_letter_code
_entity_poly.pdbx_strand_id
1 'polypeptide(L)'
;MLPFAPDRSVFQETKCYFSHGTMGYIDPLQPPAIESAPTQAALPSADGTPKSQTINQSRRLRKPWSSIQALGFVSQLDLILPTDDARVLRQKLQETDNNVATTLKTAQPKYARVTMTLKQVLEGAFYTDYVQAGNIAMLSEGRVGQDNVVSLRGGHLTLYMQRQAYESAGLQGKPHGATGSRNFRPRWVVESDLSTKSMKPGQPGHNRLLQACDNVFSAPVTWLFSNMFDTPTPDPLAAFNPKYVTVSPSVIDNSGVALPPLGRPPSLLASDDNNSSSNAGEKRRRKSDVAISDSRLEKEEATTELYEWLSLVRLGSPRVKAGDDIDPYLSRYAVPGSDAGGLVATGDVSVLRWTGFFSPTWACQTLLDVVQAMQSTSSSSSAWFAASVSSFSSSKGIAGDCAECTFFRPAGAPQEYLLWDIHSHE
;
A
#
# COMPACT_ATOMS: atom_id res chain seq x y z
N MET A 1 -21.33 -39.49 -11.94
CA MET A 1 -20.46 -38.54 -12.66
C MET A 1 -20.10 -37.45 -11.67
N LEU A 2 -18.88 -37.51 -11.13
CA LEU A 2 -18.36 -36.52 -10.19
C LEU A 2 -18.09 -35.23 -10.96
N PRO A 3 -18.45 -34.05 -10.42
CA PRO A 3 -18.18 -32.79 -11.09
C PRO A 3 -16.68 -32.53 -11.01
N PHE A 4 -16.08 -32.30 -12.17
CA PHE A 4 -14.74 -31.74 -12.30
C PHE A 4 -14.71 -30.44 -11.50
N ALA A 5 -13.89 -30.39 -10.45
CA ALA A 5 -13.37 -29.11 -10.00
C ALA A 5 -12.71 -28.45 -11.22
N PRO A 6 -12.89 -27.13 -11.45
CA PRO A 6 -12.16 -26.48 -12.52
C PRO A 6 -10.67 -26.67 -12.24
N ASP A 7 -9.97 -27.30 -13.19
CA ASP A 7 -8.51 -27.35 -13.16
C ASP A 7 -8.02 -25.91 -12.99
N ARG A 8 -7.34 -25.65 -11.87
CA ARG A 8 -6.73 -24.35 -11.62
C ARG A 8 -5.83 -24.06 -12.81
N SER A 9 -6.16 -23.01 -13.54
CA SER A 9 -5.31 -22.54 -14.63
C SER A 9 -3.90 -22.35 -14.07
N VAL A 10 -2.88 -22.88 -14.76
CA VAL A 10 -1.46 -22.78 -14.37
C VAL A 10 -0.90 -21.38 -14.70
N PHE A 11 -1.77 -20.43 -15.03
CA PHE A 11 -1.39 -19.05 -15.25
C PHE A 11 -1.34 -18.32 -13.91
N GLN A 12 -0.19 -17.68 -13.68
CA GLN A 12 0.18 -16.99 -12.45
C GLN A 12 -0.81 -15.85 -12.14
N GLU A 13 -1.80 -16.11 -11.29
CA GLU A 13 -2.81 -15.13 -10.91
C GLU A 13 -2.36 -14.30 -9.69
N THR A 14 -2.45 -12.98 -9.78
CA THR A 14 -2.37 -12.07 -8.63
C THR A 14 -3.47 -12.42 -7.64
N LYS A 15 -3.10 -12.68 -6.38
CA LYS A 15 -4.09 -13.03 -5.35
C LYS A 15 -4.65 -11.75 -4.73
N CYS A 16 -5.95 -11.53 -4.95
CA CYS A 16 -6.72 -10.53 -4.24
C CYS A 16 -7.31 -11.16 -2.97
N TYR A 17 -6.96 -10.60 -1.81
CA TYR A 17 -7.50 -11.03 -0.52
C TYR A 17 -8.51 -10.01 -0.03
N PHE A 18 -9.72 -10.47 0.24
CA PHE A 18 -10.76 -9.65 0.83
C PHE A 18 -10.82 -9.83 2.36
N SER A 19 -10.97 -8.74 3.09
CA SER A 19 -11.26 -8.76 4.52
C SER A 19 -12.25 -7.67 4.90
N HIS A 20 -13.05 -7.97 5.92
CA HIS A 20 -14.01 -7.06 6.52
C HIS A 20 -13.68 -6.95 8.01
N GLY A 21 -13.80 -5.75 8.57
CA GLY A 21 -13.53 -5.53 9.98
C GLY A 21 -14.15 -4.25 10.52
N THR A 22 -14.00 -4.06 11.83
CA THR A 22 -14.37 -2.82 12.50
C THR A 22 -13.13 -2.03 12.87
N MET A 23 -13.21 -0.72 12.64
CA MET A 23 -12.24 0.25 13.10
C MET A 23 -12.54 0.56 14.56
N GLY A 24 -11.49 0.57 15.40
CA GLY A 24 -11.63 1.08 16.76
C GLY A 24 -11.87 2.58 16.76
N TYR A 25 -12.35 3.13 17.88
CA TYR A 25 -12.41 4.58 18.07
C TYR A 25 -11.01 5.18 17.85
N ILE A 26 -10.91 6.07 16.86
CA ILE A 26 -9.68 6.82 16.60
C ILE A 26 -9.79 8.09 17.42
N ASP A 27 -9.03 8.17 18.51
CA ASP A 27 -8.90 9.41 19.27
C ASP A 27 -8.07 10.41 18.45
N PRO A 28 -8.63 11.59 18.09
CA PRO A 28 -7.87 12.64 17.40
C PRO A 28 -6.64 13.12 18.19
N LEU A 29 -6.66 12.96 19.52
CA LEU A 29 -5.57 13.31 20.43
C LEU A 29 -4.53 12.19 20.59
N GLN A 30 -4.88 10.95 20.25
CA GLN A 30 -4.00 9.77 20.32
C GLN A 30 -4.15 8.91 19.06
N PRO A 31 -3.62 9.35 17.91
CA PRO A 31 -3.66 8.56 16.68
C PRO A 31 -2.89 7.24 16.87
N PRO A 32 -3.25 6.17 16.12
CA PRO A 32 -2.50 4.92 16.16
C PRO A 32 -1.03 5.22 15.83
N ALA A 33 -0.12 4.65 16.62
CA ALA A 33 1.31 4.74 16.38
C ALA A 33 1.62 4.00 15.08
N ILE A 34 1.53 4.70 13.95
CA ILE A 34 1.99 4.22 12.64
C ILE A 34 3.53 4.23 12.74
N GLU A 35 4.08 3.18 13.34
CA GLU A 35 5.52 3.03 13.56
C GLU A 35 6.25 3.08 12.20
N SER A 36 7.10 4.09 12.01
CA SER A 36 8.42 3.83 11.44
C SER A 36 9.24 3.14 12.53
N ALA A 37 9.88 2.01 12.24
CA ALA A 37 10.60 1.15 13.20
C ALA A 37 11.63 1.90 14.11
N PRO A 38 12.17 1.23 15.14
CA PRO A 38 12.19 1.71 16.52
C PRO A 38 13.08 2.93 16.74
N THR A 39 12.58 3.87 17.55
CA THR A 39 13.38 4.92 18.20
C THR A 39 14.48 4.27 19.06
N GLN A 40 15.72 4.24 18.58
CA GLN A 40 16.88 4.10 19.46
C GLN A 40 17.50 5.47 19.67
N ALA A 41 17.13 6.09 20.80
CA ALA A 41 17.99 7.03 21.49
C ALA A 41 17.86 6.74 23.00
N ALA A 42 18.44 5.63 23.45
CA ALA A 42 18.72 5.45 24.85
C ALA A 42 19.97 6.27 25.18
N LEU A 43 19.79 7.39 25.89
CA LEU A 43 20.87 8.05 26.61
C LEU A 43 21.55 7.02 27.54
N PRO A 44 22.89 7.03 27.68
CA PRO A 44 23.57 6.10 28.55
C PRO A 44 23.22 6.41 30.02
N SER A 45 22.50 5.50 30.67
CA SER A 45 22.35 5.51 32.13
C SER A 45 23.66 5.06 32.77
N ALA A 46 24.14 5.83 33.75
CA ALA A 46 25.46 5.72 34.37
C ALA A 46 25.69 4.50 35.28
N ASP A 47 24.86 3.46 35.22
CA ASP A 47 25.00 2.30 36.11
C ASP A 47 24.94 0.99 35.31
N GLY A 48 26.13 0.39 35.13
CA GLY A 48 26.37 -0.78 34.30
C GLY A 48 25.82 -2.09 34.88
N THR A 49 24.50 -2.25 34.89
CA THR A 49 23.86 -3.55 35.12
C THR A 49 22.84 -3.90 34.04
N PRO A 50 22.98 -5.04 33.35
CA PRO A 50 22.05 -5.43 32.28
C PRO A 50 20.78 -6.02 32.90
N LYS A 51 19.71 -5.23 32.97
CA LYS A 51 18.36 -5.78 33.17
C LYS A 51 17.86 -6.29 31.82
N SER A 52 17.72 -7.61 31.69
CA SER A 52 16.99 -8.27 30.61
C SER A 52 15.52 -7.86 30.68
N GLN A 53 15.17 -6.73 30.09
CA GLN A 53 13.80 -6.43 29.72
C GLN A 53 13.52 -7.12 28.40
N THR A 54 12.74 -8.19 28.47
CA THR A 54 12.05 -8.79 27.33
C THR A 54 11.45 -7.66 26.49
N ILE A 55 11.98 -7.48 25.28
CA ILE A 55 11.45 -6.55 24.28
C ILE A 55 10.00 -6.96 24.07
N ASN A 56 9.07 -6.20 24.67
CA ASN A 56 7.65 -6.34 24.41
C ASN A 56 7.49 -6.24 22.90
N GLN A 57 6.91 -7.29 22.31
CA GLN A 57 6.49 -7.33 20.91
C GLN A 57 5.89 -5.96 20.56
N SER A 58 6.51 -5.24 19.61
CA SER A 58 5.93 -4.00 19.10
C SER A 58 4.49 -4.29 18.73
N ARG A 59 3.57 -3.42 19.15
CA ARG A 59 2.13 -3.62 18.90
C ARG A 59 1.94 -3.67 17.38
N ARG A 60 1.85 -4.88 16.81
CA ARG A 60 1.62 -5.06 15.38
C ARG A 60 0.44 -4.19 14.97
N LEU A 61 0.68 -3.30 14.01
CA LEU A 61 -0.38 -2.49 13.41
C LEU A 61 -1.51 -3.43 13.00
N ARG A 62 -2.74 -3.04 13.31
CA ARG A 62 -3.92 -3.79 12.87
C ARG A 62 -4.30 -3.37 11.45
N LYS A 63 -5.13 -4.17 10.79
CA LYS A 63 -5.79 -3.75 9.56
C LYS A 63 -6.68 -2.53 9.86
N PRO A 64 -6.75 -1.54 8.94
CA PRO A 64 -6.18 -1.53 7.59
C PRO A 64 -4.70 -1.07 7.48
N TRP A 65 -4.14 -0.49 8.55
CA TRP A 65 -2.79 0.13 8.51
C TRP A 65 -1.67 -0.86 8.19
N SER A 66 -1.75 -2.09 8.69
CA SER A 66 -0.75 -3.12 8.39
C SER A 66 -0.65 -3.44 6.91
N SER A 67 -1.79 -3.46 6.20
CA SER A 67 -1.83 -3.78 4.78
C SER A 67 -1.19 -2.68 3.95
N ILE A 68 -1.47 -1.41 4.28
CA ILE A 68 -0.86 -0.26 3.60
C ILE A 68 0.66 -0.26 3.86
N GLN A 69 1.10 -0.52 5.09
CA GLN A 69 2.53 -0.60 5.43
C GLN A 69 3.31 -1.68 4.67
N ALA A 70 2.62 -2.72 4.20
CA ALA A 70 3.22 -3.82 3.43
C ALA A 70 3.52 -3.47 1.96
N LEU A 71 3.06 -2.33 1.44
CA LEU A 71 3.23 -1.92 0.03
C LEU A 71 4.67 -1.58 -0.39
N GLY A 72 5.63 -1.53 0.54
CA GLY A 72 7.02 -1.22 0.20
C GLY A 72 7.24 0.27 -0.10
N PHE A 73 7.11 0.63 -1.38
CA PHE A 73 7.16 2.00 -1.89
C PHE A 73 5.84 2.34 -2.56
N VAL A 74 5.25 3.48 -2.22
CA VAL A 74 3.94 3.87 -2.75
C VAL A 74 4.11 4.82 -3.92
N SER A 75 3.45 4.49 -5.04
CA SER A 75 3.47 5.26 -6.28
C SER A 75 2.24 6.15 -6.45
N GLN A 76 1.09 5.68 -5.94
CA GLN A 76 -0.19 6.34 -6.13
C GLN A 76 -1.11 6.14 -4.92
N LEU A 77 -1.86 7.18 -4.58
CA LEU A 77 -2.96 7.15 -3.62
C LEU A 77 -4.16 7.82 -4.29
N ASP A 78 -5.27 7.09 -4.38
CA ASP A 78 -6.54 7.56 -4.91
C ASP A 78 -7.58 7.56 -3.80
N LEU A 79 -8.22 8.71 -3.56
CA LEU A 79 -9.36 8.82 -2.66
C LEU A 79 -10.63 9.07 -3.48
N ILE A 80 -11.61 8.19 -3.34
CA ILE A 80 -12.90 8.25 -4.01
C ILE A 80 -13.96 8.62 -2.98
N LEU A 81 -14.71 9.68 -3.22
CA LEU A 81 -15.77 10.15 -2.34
C LEU A 81 -16.78 11.03 -3.09
N PRO A 82 -17.97 11.30 -2.52
CA PRO A 82 -18.90 12.27 -3.09
C PRO A 82 -18.24 13.63 -3.35
N THR A 83 -18.63 14.29 -4.44
CA THR A 83 -17.99 15.54 -4.91
C THR A 83 -18.05 16.65 -3.87
N ASP A 84 -19.14 16.75 -3.12
CA ASP A 84 -19.29 17.76 -2.06
C ASP A 84 -18.33 17.51 -0.89
N ASP A 85 -18.16 16.25 -0.48
CA ASP A 85 -17.21 15.86 0.56
C ASP A 85 -15.76 16.08 0.10
N ALA A 86 -15.46 15.79 -1.18
CA ALA A 86 -14.15 16.08 -1.78
C ALA A 86 -13.82 17.57 -1.74
N ARG A 87 -14.81 18.44 -2.01
CA ARG A 87 -14.64 19.89 -1.95
C ARG A 87 -14.28 20.37 -0.55
N VAL A 88 -15.00 19.89 0.46
CA VAL A 88 -14.74 20.21 1.87
C VAL A 88 -13.37 19.71 2.33
N LEU A 89 -13.03 18.47 1.98
CA LEU A 89 -11.73 17.88 2.33
C LEU A 89 -10.57 18.67 1.70
N ARG A 90 -10.70 19.08 0.43
CA ARG A 90 -9.69 19.89 -0.25
C ARG A 90 -9.49 21.24 0.41
N GLN A 91 -10.56 21.90 0.83
CA GLN A 91 -10.46 23.17 1.55
C GLN A 91 -9.66 22.98 2.84
N LYS A 92 -9.96 21.93 3.62
CA LYS A 92 -9.18 21.60 4.83
C LYS A 92 -7.71 21.27 4.54
N LEU A 93 -7.43 20.57 3.43
CA LEU A 93 -6.05 20.28 2.99
C LEU A 93 -5.28 21.57 2.63
N GLN A 94 -5.92 22.54 1.99
CA GLN A 94 -5.29 23.80 1.56
C GLN A 94 -5.11 24.80 2.70
N GLU A 95 -6.03 24.85 3.66
CA GLU A 95 -5.94 25.72 4.84
C GLU A 95 -4.78 25.31 5.77
N THR A 96 -4.45 24.02 5.79
CA THR A 96 -3.33 23.46 6.56
C THR A 96 -1.97 24.00 6.12
N ASP A 97 -1.76 24.27 4.83
CA ASP A 97 -0.47 24.78 4.32
C ASP A 97 -0.16 26.21 4.81
N ASN A 98 -1.14 26.97 5.30
CA ASN A 98 -1.00 28.40 5.62
C ASN A 98 -1.12 28.75 7.12
N ASN A 99 -1.55 27.84 7.99
CA ASN A 99 -1.71 28.12 9.42
C ASN A 99 -1.37 26.93 10.32
N VAL A 100 -0.68 27.22 11.42
CA VAL A 100 -0.39 26.29 12.51
C VAL A 100 -1.71 25.78 13.12
N ALA A 101 -1.88 24.45 13.09
CA ALA A 101 -2.84 23.64 13.84
C ALA A 101 -4.33 23.72 13.44
N THR A 102 -4.73 23.08 12.33
CA THR A 102 -6.05 22.42 12.26
C THR A 102 -6.09 21.19 11.33
N THR A 103 -6.18 20.02 11.98
CA THR A 103 -6.87 18.77 11.59
C THR A 103 -6.42 17.90 10.41
N LEU A 104 -5.53 18.33 9.51
CA LEU A 104 -4.84 17.42 8.58
C LEU A 104 -3.34 17.57 8.84
N LYS A 105 -2.74 16.71 9.66
CA LYS A 105 -1.36 16.92 10.14
C LYS A 105 -0.31 16.55 9.08
N THR A 106 -0.71 15.83 8.04
CA THR A 106 0.23 15.25 7.09
C THR A 106 0.68 16.30 6.07
N ALA A 107 1.96 16.68 6.14
CA ALA A 107 2.58 17.57 5.16
C ALA A 107 2.51 16.98 3.73
N GLN A 108 2.47 17.86 2.72
CA GLN A 108 2.55 17.42 1.32
C GLN A 108 3.82 16.57 1.10
N PRO A 109 3.70 15.38 0.47
CA PRO A 109 4.84 14.51 0.34
C PRO A 109 5.82 15.09 -0.68
N LYS A 110 7.09 15.06 -0.30
CA LYS A 110 8.21 15.54 -1.10
C LYS A 110 9.17 14.40 -1.36
N TYR A 111 9.65 14.33 -2.59
CA TYR A 111 10.72 13.41 -2.96
C TYR A 111 11.69 14.12 -3.90
N ALA A 112 12.90 13.59 -4.01
CA ALA A 112 13.91 14.05 -4.94
C ALA A 112 14.14 13.00 -6.01
N ARG A 113 14.42 13.47 -7.23
CA ARG A 113 15.01 12.66 -8.29
C ARG A 113 16.47 13.06 -8.44
N VAL A 114 17.38 12.11 -8.33
CA VAL A 114 18.82 12.35 -8.32
C VAL A 114 19.55 11.27 -9.11
N THR A 115 20.62 11.63 -9.81
CA THR A 115 21.43 10.67 -10.57
C THR A 115 22.77 10.48 -9.88
N MET A 116 23.03 9.26 -9.41
CA MET A 116 24.26 8.91 -8.72
C MET A 116 24.55 7.41 -8.81
N THR A 117 25.79 7.02 -8.57
CA THR A 117 26.21 5.61 -8.50
C THR A 117 25.80 4.98 -7.17
N LEU A 118 25.65 3.65 -7.14
CA LEU A 118 25.42 2.94 -5.88
C LEU A 118 26.57 3.13 -4.89
N LYS A 119 27.81 3.26 -5.38
CA LYS A 119 28.99 3.54 -4.56
C LYS A 119 28.85 4.86 -3.80
N GLN A 120 28.39 5.92 -4.47
CA GLN A 120 28.18 7.23 -3.84
C GLN A 120 27.10 7.21 -2.75
N VAL A 121 26.10 6.32 -2.87
CA VAL A 121 25.08 6.08 -1.82
C VAL A 121 25.68 5.38 -0.59
N LEU A 122 26.72 4.56 -0.80
CA LEU A 122 27.32 3.69 0.22
C LEU A 122 28.63 4.25 0.81
N GLU A 123 29.03 5.47 0.44
CA GLU A 123 30.25 6.12 0.91
C GLU A 123 29.99 7.55 1.40
N GLY A 124 30.98 8.09 2.12
CA GLY A 124 31.01 9.49 2.55
C GLY A 124 29.87 9.89 3.48
N ALA A 125 29.58 11.19 3.48
CA ALA A 125 28.56 11.79 4.34
C ALA A 125 27.15 11.24 4.05
N PHE A 126 26.85 10.90 2.79
CA PHE A 126 25.54 10.33 2.45
C PHE A 126 25.29 9.02 3.22
N TYR A 127 26.28 8.13 3.24
CA TYR A 127 26.13 6.87 3.94
C TYR A 127 25.99 7.04 5.45
N THR A 128 26.81 7.88 6.07
CA THR A 128 26.77 8.08 7.53
C THR A 128 25.51 8.82 7.97
N ASP A 129 25.14 9.90 7.28
CA ASP A 129 24.10 10.83 7.75
C ASP A 129 22.69 10.40 7.31
N TYR A 130 22.55 9.75 6.14
CA TYR A 130 21.25 9.30 5.66
C TYR A 130 21.02 7.80 5.84
N VAL A 131 22.02 6.96 5.56
CA VAL A 131 21.83 5.50 5.51
C VAL A 131 22.01 4.85 6.88
N GLN A 132 23.04 5.25 7.63
CA GLN A 132 23.30 4.69 8.97
C GLN A 132 22.50 5.39 10.07
N ALA A 133 22.33 6.71 9.98
CA ALA A 133 21.58 7.46 10.98
C ALA A 133 20.08 7.56 10.67
N GLY A 134 19.65 7.30 9.43
CA GLY A 134 18.32 7.65 8.96
C GLY A 134 17.42 6.48 8.55
N ASN A 135 16.15 6.81 8.35
CA ASN A 135 15.15 5.99 7.69
C ASN A 135 14.80 6.63 6.33
N ILE A 136 15.74 6.57 5.41
CA ILE A 136 15.49 7.01 4.03
C ILE A 136 14.80 5.90 3.23
N ALA A 137 14.11 6.32 2.18
CA ALA A 137 13.57 5.46 1.15
C ALA A 137 14.21 5.84 -0.20
N MET A 138 14.85 4.88 -0.85
CA MET A 138 15.40 5.04 -2.19
C MET A 138 15.04 3.87 -3.10
N LEU A 139 14.74 4.18 -4.35
CA LEU A 139 14.46 3.19 -5.39
C LEU A 139 15.15 3.63 -6.69
N SER A 140 15.96 2.75 -7.27
CA SER A 140 16.59 2.99 -8.56
C SER A 140 15.58 2.86 -9.69
N GLU A 141 15.91 3.45 -10.84
CA GLU A 141 15.24 3.13 -12.09
C GLU A 141 15.45 1.65 -12.47
N GLY A 142 14.55 1.14 -13.31
CA GLY A 142 14.59 -0.23 -13.84
C GLY A 142 13.27 -0.98 -13.67
N ARG A 143 13.10 -2.05 -14.45
CA ARG A 143 11.93 -2.94 -14.39
C ARG A 143 12.31 -4.28 -13.79
N VAL A 144 11.60 -4.69 -12.74
CA VAL A 144 11.73 -6.06 -12.18
C VAL A 144 11.45 -7.08 -13.29
N GLY A 145 12.29 -8.10 -13.37
CA GLY A 145 12.22 -9.11 -14.43
C GLY A 145 12.94 -8.74 -15.73
N GLN A 146 13.34 -7.47 -15.94
CA GLN A 146 14.16 -7.04 -17.08
C GLN A 146 15.52 -6.54 -16.60
N ASP A 147 15.58 -5.51 -15.78
CA ASP A 147 16.81 -4.81 -15.40
C ASP A 147 17.36 -5.26 -14.03
N ASN A 148 18.50 -4.68 -13.64
CA ASN A 148 18.94 -4.70 -12.24
C ASN A 148 18.23 -3.56 -11.52
N VAL A 149 17.68 -3.81 -10.34
CA VAL A 149 16.96 -2.81 -9.54
C VAL A 149 17.55 -2.81 -8.14
N VAL A 150 17.75 -1.62 -7.59
CA VAL A 150 18.26 -1.44 -6.24
C VAL A 150 17.25 -0.65 -5.43
N SER A 151 16.96 -1.15 -4.23
CA SER A 151 16.12 -0.44 -3.27
C SER A 151 16.81 -0.35 -1.93
N LEU A 152 16.62 0.78 -1.24
CA LEU A 152 17.09 1.00 0.12
C LEU A 152 15.94 1.55 0.95
N ARG A 153 15.56 0.86 2.02
CA ARG A 153 14.48 1.29 2.92
C ARG A 153 14.79 0.90 4.34
N GLY A 154 14.77 1.86 5.26
CA GLY A 154 14.97 1.61 6.70
C GLY A 154 16.27 0.88 7.02
N GLY A 155 17.37 1.24 6.34
CA GLY A 155 18.68 0.60 6.51
C GLY A 155 18.83 -0.75 5.79
N HIS A 156 17.78 -1.28 5.16
CA HIS A 156 17.86 -2.52 4.37
C HIS A 156 18.08 -2.21 2.89
N LEU A 157 19.22 -2.66 2.36
CA LEU A 157 19.56 -2.63 0.96
C LEU A 157 19.16 -3.96 0.30
N THR A 158 18.39 -3.87 -0.78
CA THR A 158 18.02 -5.01 -1.61
C THR A 158 18.51 -4.78 -3.04
N LEU A 159 19.34 -5.70 -3.53
CA LEU A 159 19.86 -5.71 -4.89
C LEU A 159 19.16 -6.83 -5.66
N TYR A 160 18.32 -6.44 -6.61
CA TYR A 160 17.70 -7.35 -7.56
C TYR A 160 18.55 -7.43 -8.81
N MET A 161 19.11 -8.59 -9.10
CA MET A 161 20.14 -8.75 -10.12
C MET A 161 19.82 -9.84 -11.15
N GLN A 162 20.27 -9.59 -12.37
CA GLN A 162 20.47 -10.61 -13.38
C GLN A 162 21.62 -11.55 -12.99
N ARG A 163 21.62 -12.75 -13.59
CA ARG A 163 22.68 -13.75 -13.42
C ARG A 163 24.09 -13.18 -13.55
N GLN A 164 24.36 -12.49 -14.65
CA GLN A 164 25.69 -11.97 -14.96
C GLN A 164 26.15 -10.93 -13.92
N ALA A 165 25.25 -10.02 -13.54
CA ALA A 165 25.53 -9.03 -12.51
C ALA A 165 25.79 -9.68 -11.14
N TYR A 166 24.99 -10.69 -10.76
CA TYR A 166 25.16 -11.43 -9.51
C TYR A 166 26.49 -12.20 -9.45
N GLU A 167 26.80 -12.98 -10.49
CA GLU A 167 28.03 -13.77 -10.57
C GLU A 167 29.27 -12.87 -10.56
N SER A 168 29.20 -11.69 -11.20
CA SER A 168 30.29 -10.71 -11.24
C SER A 168 30.43 -9.91 -9.95
N ALA A 169 29.32 -9.64 -9.25
CA ALA A 169 29.32 -8.91 -7.98
C ALA A 169 29.93 -9.76 -6.85
N GLY A 170 29.82 -11.09 -6.94
CA GLY A 170 30.37 -12.00 -5.94
C GLY A 170 29.76 -11.79 -4.56
N LEU A 171 28.49 -11.38 -4.49
CA LEU A 171 27.75 -11.18 -3.24
C LEU A 171 26.95 -12.43 -2.88
N GLN A 172 26.62 -12.61 -1.60
CA GLN A 172 25.79 -13.72 -1.15
C GLN A 172 24.31 -13.37 -1.31
N GLY A 173 23.62 -14.06 -2.20
CA GLY A 173 22.20 -13.86 -2.47
C GLY A 173 21.43 -15.17 -2.59
N LYS A 174 20.11 -15.04 -2.72
CA LYS A 174 19.18 -16.16 -2.93
C LYS A 174 18.59 -16.08 -4.34
N PRO A 175 18.28 -17.22 -4.97
CA PRO A 175 17.49 -17.19 -6.20
C PRO A 175 16.11 -16.59 -5.90
N HIS A 176 15.61 -15.79 -6.82
CA HIS A 176 14.31 -15.13 -6.74
C HIS A 176 13.41 -15.61 -7.89
N GLY A 177 12.14 -15.87 -7.56
CA GLY A 177 11.13 -16.43 -8.45
C GLY A 177 10.92 -17.94 -8.28
N ALA A 178 9.76 -18.43 -8.74
CA ALA A 178 9.35 -19.82 -8.63
C ALA A 178 10.34 -20.78 -9.32
N THR A 179 10.97 -21.65 -8.53
CA THR A 179 11.83 -22.73 -9.00
C THR A 179 10.98 -23.81 -9.68
N GLY A 180 11.03 -23.96 -11.01
CA GLY A 180 10.48 -25.17 -11.65
C GLY A 180 9.90 -25.09 -13.05
N SER A 181 9.79 -23.92 -13.69
CA SER A 181 9.27 -23.84 -15.06
C SER A 181 10.38 -23.56 -16.09
N ARG A 182 10.32 -24.27 -17.22
CA ARG A 182 11.37 -24.42 -18.24
C ARG A 182 11.85 -23.13 -18.94
N ASN A 183 11.28 -21.97 -18.63
CA ASN A 183 11.49 -20.72 -19.39
C ASN A 183 11.87 -19.49 -18.55
N PHE A 184 12.03 -19.60 -17.23
CA PHE A 184 12.39 -18.43 -16.41
C PHE A 184 13.91 -18.26 -16.32
N ARG A 185 14.39 -17.05 -16.68
CA ARG A 185 15.79 -16.66 -16.42
C ARG A 185 15.96 -16.57 -14.90
N PRO A 186 16.89 -17.33 -14.29
CA PRO A 186 17.10 -17.22 -12.85
C PRO A 186 17.51 -15.79 -12.50
N ARG A 187 16.95 -15.27 -11.41
CA ARG A 187 17.22 -13.94 -10.86
C ARG A 187 17.74 -14.13 -9.45
N TRP A 188 18.52 -13.16 -8.96
CA TRP A 188 19.08 -13.22 -7.62
C TRP A 188 18.75 -11.97 -6.85
N VAL A 189 18.38 -12.16 -5.59
CA VAL A 189 18.17 -11.09 -4.63
C VAL A 189 19.26 -11.17 -3.57
N VAL A 190 19.98 -10.07 -3.38
CA VAL A 190 20.93 -9.88 -2.30
C VAL A 190 20.34 -8.85 -1.34
N GLU A 191 20.15 -9.27 -0.10
CA GLU A 191 19.67 -8.41 0.98
C GLU A 191 20.83 -8.12 1.94
N SER A 192 20.97 -6.88 2.36
CA SER A 192 22.02 -6.45 3.27
C SER A 192 21.49 -5.40 4.23
N ASP A 193 21.62 -5.68 5.53
CA ASP A 193 21.29 -4.73 6.58
C ASP A 193 22.49 -3.82 6.86
N LEU A 194 22.37 -2.57 6.42
CA LEU A 194 23.40 -1.54 6.49
C LEU A 194 23.56 -0.95 7.91
N SER A 195 22.65 -1.26 8.84
CA SER A 195 22.75 -0.85 10.25
C SER A 195 23.73 -1.72 11.06
N THR A 196 24.12 -2.88 10.53
CA THR A 196 24.98 -3.84 11.22
C THR A 196 26.42 -3.36 11.39
N LYS A 197 27.12 -3.85 12.43
CA LYS A 197 28.52 -3.50 12.69
C LYS A 197 29.45 -3.82 11.52
N SER A 198 29.17 -4.88 10.76
CA SER A 198 29.93 -5.29 9.56
C SER A 198 29.77 -4.36 8.36
N MET A 199 28.78 -3.47 8.40
CA MET A 199 28.51 -2.49 7.35
C MET A 199 29.03 -1.09 7.71
N LYS A 200 29.78 -0.94 8.81
CA LYS A 200 30.50 0.31 9.09
C LYS A 200 31.64 0.51 8.08
N PRO A 201 31.97 1.78 7.74
CA PRO A 201 33.09 2.06 6.86
C PRO A 201 34.39 1.36 7.29
N GLY A 202 35.04 0.69 6.35
CA GLY A 202 36.29 -0.05 6.57
C GLY A 202 36.15 -1.49 7.06
N GLN A 203 34.93 -1.96 7.36
CA GLN A 203 34.66 -3.35 7.71
C GLN A 203 34.60 -4.25 6.46
N PRO A 204 34.89 -5.55 6.57
CA PRO A 204 34.95 -6.43 5.41
C PRO A 204 33.63 -6.55 4.65
N GLY A 205 32.49 -6.47 5.34
CA GLY A 205 31.16 -6.48 4.72
C GLY A 205 30.94 -5.26 3.84
N HIS A 206 31.19 -4.07 4.40
CA HIS A 206 31.14 -2.80 3.66
C HIS A 206 32.11 -2.77 2.48
N ASN A 207 33.37 -3.14 2.67
CA ASN A 207 34.39 -3.15 1.62
C ASN A 207 34.02 -4.08 0.44
N ARG A 208 33.43 -5.26 0.74
CA ARG A 208 32.96 -6.19 -0.31
C ARG A 208 31.83 -5.59 -1.13
N LEU A 209 30.92 -4.86 -0.48
CA LEU A 209 29.82 -4.20 -1.16
C LEU A 209 30.33 -3.06 -2.07
N LEU A 210 31.31 -2.28 -1.61
CA LEU A 210 31.95 -1.25 -2.44
C LEU A 210 32.69 -1.84 -3.65
N GLN A 211 33.41 -2.95 -3.45
CA GLN A 211 34.07 -3.65 -4.55
C GLN A 211 33.07 -4.17 -5.60
N ALA A 212 31.91 -4.67 -5.17
CA ALA A 212 30.83 -5.05 -6.08
C ALA A 212 30.29 -3.83 -6.86
N CYS A 213 30.23 -2.66 -6.22
CA CYS A 213 29.83 -1.42 -6.90
C CYS A 213 30.82 -1.01 -7.98
N ASP A 214 32.12 -1.09 -7.72
CA ASP A 214 33.15 -0.75 -8.71
C ASP A 214 33.12 -1.67 -9.93
N ASN A 215 32.82 -2.96 -9.72
CA ASN A 215 32.82 -3.96 -10.79
C ASN A 215 31.53 -4.00 -11.60
N VAL A 216 30.37 -3.86 -10.94
CA VAL A 216 29.05 -4.15 -11.53
C VAL A 216 28.15 -2.93 -11.62
N PHE A 217 28.23 -2.02 -10.64
CA PHE A 217 27.33 -0.86 -10.51
C PHE A 217 28.08 0.47 -10.67
N SER A 218 29.03 0.50 -11.61
CA SER A 218 29.89 1.67 -11.86
C SER A 218 29.16 2.78 -12.62
N ALA A 219 28.13 2.43 -13.40
CA ALA A 219 27.30 3.40 -14.09
C ALA A 219 26.38 4.15 -13.10
N PRO A 220 26.24 5.48 -13.24
CA PRO A 220 25.25 6.22 -12.46
C PRO A 220 23.84 5.85 -12.91
N VAL A 221 22.92 5.76 -11.95
CA VAL A 221 21.50 5.48 -12.21
C VAL A 221 20.64 6.58 -11.60
N THR A 222 19.43 6.73 -12.12
CA THR A 222 18.45 7.64 -11.53
C THR A 222 17.79 7.01 -10.32
N TRP A 223 17.70 7.75 -9.23
CA TRP A 223 17.06 7.37 -7.98
C TRP A 223 15.86 8.25 -7.69
N LEU A 224 14.81 7.63 -7.16
CA LEU A 224 13.80 8.31 -6.36
C LEU A 224 14.26 8.25 -4.90
N PHE A 225 14.30 9.41 -4.24
CA PHE A 225 14.75 9.57 -2.86
C PHE A 225 13.67 10.26 -2.05
N SER A 226 13.35 9.74 -0.87
CA SER A 226 12.49 10.41 0.11
C SER A 226 13.15 10.31 1.48
N ASN A 227 13.25 11.47 2.15
CA ASN A 227 13.71 11.56 3.52
C ASN A 227 12.50 11.60 4.46
N MET A 228 12.45 10.68 5.41
CA MET A 228 11.38 10.60 6.41
C MET A 228 11.70 11.37 7.70
N PHE A 229 12.90 11.93 7.80
CA PHE A 229 13.38 12.68 8.97
C PHE A 229 13.90 14.07 8.57
N ASP A 230 14.42 14.80 9.55
CA ASP A 230 15.07 16.09 9.32
C ASP A 230 16.23 15.95 8.35
N THR A 231 16.43 16.99 7.54
CA THR A 231 17.51 17.02 6.56
C THR A 231 18.82 17.34 7.30
N PRO A 232 19.86 16.49 7.21
CA PRO A 232 21.16 16.78 7.80
C PRO A 232 21.73 18.09 7.26
N THR A 233 22.48 18.80 8.10
CA THR A 233 23.10 20.09 7.75
C THR A 233 24.61 19.96 7.92
N PRO A 234 25.43 20.09 6.85
CA PRO A 234 25.06 20.35 5.46
C PRO A 234 24.39 19.14 4.78
N ASP A 235 23.54 19.38 3.77
CA ASP A 235 22.83 18.31 3.04
C ASP A 235 23.79 17.54 2.10
N PRO A 236 24.07 16.24 2.35
CA PRO A 236 24.91 15.41 1.49
C PRO A 236 24.32 15.21 0.08
N LEU A 237 23.01 15.30 -0.08
CA LEU A 237 22.31 15.13 -1.36
C LEU A 237 22.53 16.34 -2.28
N ALA A 238 22.72 17.54 -1.72
CA ALA A 238 22.86 18.79 -2.48
C ALA A 238 24.00 18.76 -3.50
N ALA A 239 25.09 18.04 -3.21
CA ALA A 239 26.23 17.87 -4.11
C ALA A 239 25.88 17.21 -5.46
N PHE A 240 24.74 16.53 -5.55
CA PHE A 240 24.28 15.79 -6.73
C PHE A 240 23.19 16.52 -7.51
N ASN A 241 22.93 17.80 -7.22
CA ASN A 241 21.91 18.63 -7.88
C ASN A 241 20.52 17.94 -7.97
N PRO A 242 19.95 17.50 -6.83
CA PRO A 242 18.68 16.77 -6.80
C PRO A 242 17.54 17.64 -7.33
N LYS A 243 16.64 17.02 -8.11
CA LYS A 243 15.39 17.64 -8.53
C LYS A 243 14.27 17.29 -7.55
N TYR A 244 13.93 18.21 -6.66
CA TYR A 244 12.81 18.04 -5.73
C TYR A 244 11.45 18.16 -6.44
N VAL A 245 10.52 17.32 -6.03
CA VAL A 245 9.13 17.30 -6.49
C VAL A 245 8.23 17.29 -5.25
N THR A 246 7.31 18.24 -5.21
CA THR A 246 6.23 18.27 -4.21
C THR A 246 4.97 17.75 -4.89
N VAL A 247 4.32 16.74 -4.31
CA VAL A 247 3.13 16.12 -4.91
C VAL A 247 1.88 16.82 -4.42
N SER A 248 1.10 17.35 -5.36
CA SER A 248 -0.24 17.89 -5.13
C SER A 248 -1.31 16.93 -5.68
N PRO A 249 -2.49 16.82 -5.05
CA PRO A 249 -3.58 16.01 -5.57
C PRO A 249 -4.10 16.58 -6.89
N SER A 250 -4.25 15.71 -7.88
CA SER A 250 -5.08 15.93 -9.07
C SER A 250 -6.52 15.50 -8.78
N VAL A 251 -7.50 16.08 -9.48
CA VAL A 251 -8.92 15.77 -9.28
C VAL A 251 -9.52 15.25 -10.57
N ILE A 252 -10.26 14.16 -10.47
CA ILE A 252 -11.04 13.58 -11.56
C ILE A 252 -12.49 13.57 -11.11
N ASP A 253 -13.32 14.43 -11.71
CA ASP A 253 -14.73 14.54 -11.39
C ASP A 253 -15.55 13.66 -12.35
N ASN A 254 -16.38 12.80 -11.77
CA ASN A 254 -17.31 11.93 -12.49
C ASN A 254 -18.73 12.38 -12.15
N SER A 255 -19.42 13.00 -13.13
CA SER A 255 -20.79 13.48 -12.95
C SER A 255 -21.83 12.45 -13.40
N GLY A 256 -22.97 12.39 -12.72
CA GLY A 256 -24.09 11.54 -13.11
C GLY A 256 -23.75 10.03 -13.09
N VAL A 257 -22.95 9.63 -12.11
CA VAL A 257 -22.53 8.24 -11.91
C VAL A 257 -23.69 7.44 -11.33
N ALA A 258 -23.96 6.26 -11.87
CA ALA A 258 -24.83 5.28 -11.26
C ALA A 258 -24.13 4.66 -10.04
N LEU A 259 -24.78 4.76 -8.88
CA LEU A 259 -24.24 4.36 -7.59
C LEU A 259 -24.75 2.96 -7.23
N PRO A 260 -23.87 2.00 -6.91
CA PRO A 260 -24.28 0.72 -6.35
C PRO A 260 -24.79 0.90 -4.91
N PRO A 261 -25.27 -0.16 -4.25
CA PRO A 261 -25.51 -0.15 -2.82
C PRO A 261 -24.22 0.11 -2.03
N LEU A 262 -23.97 1.38 -1.66
CA LEU A 262 -22.75 1.83 -0.97
C LEU A 262 -22.83 1.69 0.56
N GLY A 263 -23.92 1.14 1.08
CA GLY A 263 -24.07 0.74 2.47
C GLY A 263 -23.36 -0.57 2.78
N ARG A 264 -23.56 -1.09 4.00
CA ARG A 264 -23.08 -2.42 4.37
C ARG A 264 -23.72 -3.48 3.43
N PRO A 265 -22.93 -4.30 2.71
CA PRO A 265 -23.48 -5.36 1.86
C PRO A 265 -24.38 -6.29 2.68
N PRO A 266 -25.61 -6.60 2.23
CA PRO A 266 -26.56 -7.45 2.98
C PRO A 266 -26.00 -8.84 3.33
N SER A 267 -25.16 -9.40 2.44
CA SER A 267 -24.49 -10.68 2.65
C SER A 267 -23.48 -10.69 3.82
N LEU A 268 -23.07 -9.51 4.32
CA LEU A 268 -22.26 -9.38 5.54
C LEU A 268 -23.07 -9.33 6.84
N LEU A 269 -24.41 -9.31 6.77
CA LEU A 269 -25.30 -9.33 7.94
C LEU A 269 -25.69 -10.76 8.35
N ALA A 270 -25.76 -11.69 7.40
CA ALA A 270 -26.32 -13.03 7.59
C ALA A 270 -25.47 -13.98 8.49
N SER A 271 -24.25 -13.59 8.87
CA SER A 271 -23.36 -14.43 9.69
C SER A 271 -23.58 -14.33 11.19
N ASP A 272 -24.24 -13.28 11.69
CA ASP A 272 -24.24 -12.98 13.12
C ASP A 272 -25.47 -13.57 13.87
N ASP A 273 -26.56 -13.90 13.18
CA ASP A 273 -27.81 -14.34 13.81
C ASP A 273 -27.93 -15.86 14.05
N ASN A 274 -27.03 -16.68 13.51
CA ASN A 274 -27.14 -18.14 13.60
C ASN A 274 -26.53 -18.75 14.88
N ASN A 275 -26.00 -17.95 15.81
CA ASN A 275 -25.39 -18.47 17.05
C ASN A 275 -26.31 -18.38 18.29
N SER A 276 -27.61 -18.10 18.11
CA SER A 276 -28.60 -18.10 19.20
C SER A 276 -29.76 -19.06 18.94
N SER A 277 -29.48 -20.37 18.91
CA SER A 277 -30.42 -21.37 19.48
C SER A 277 -29.73 -22.72 19.64
N SER A 278 -29.18 -22.96 20.82
CA SER A 278 -28.99 -24.30 21.35
C SER A 278 -30.35 -25.00 21.49
N ASN A 279 -30.39 -26.29 21.11
CA ASN A 279 -31.43 -27.30 21.31
C ASN A 279 -32.45 -27.50 20.17
N ALA A 280 -32.14 -28.41 19.24
CA ALA A 280 -32.91 -29.64 19.02
C ALA A 280 -32.32 -30.53 17.89
N GLY A 281 -31.87 -31.73 18.26
CA GLY A 281 -32.07 -32.98 17.52
C GLY A 281 -31.60 -33.09 16.06
N GLU A 282 -30.37 -33.59 15.88
CA GLU A 282 -30.06 -34.78 15.07
C GLU A 282 -31.01 -35.11 13.89
N LYS A 283 -30.78 -34.49 12.71
CA LYS A 283 -31.00 -35.02 11.33
C LYS A 283 -30.96 -33.89 10.28
N ARG A 284 -29.81 -33.25 10.05
CA ARG A 284 -29.70 -32.22 8.99
C ARG A 284 -28.29 -31.97 8.45
N ARG A 285 -27.47 -33.02 8.28
CA ARG A 285 -26.07 -32.90 7.85
C ARG A 285 -25.81 -32.79 6.32
N ARG A 286 -26.84 -32.58 5.48
CA ARG A 286 -26.64 -32.43 4.01
C ARG A 286 -27.25 -31.17 3.39
N LYS A 287 -28.13 -30.46 4.10
CA LYS A 287 -28.75 -29.19 3.62
C LYS A 287 -27.97 -27.95 4.08
N SER A 288 -27.15 -28.09 5.14
CA SER A 288 -26.29 -27.03 5.66
C SER A 288 -25.19 -26.64 4.67
N ASP A 289 -24.56 -27.62 4.02
CA ASP A 289 -23.31 -27.37 3.29
C ASP A 289 -23.56 -26.62 1.98
N VAL A 290 -24.72 -26.86 1.34
CA VAL A 290 -25.15 -26.16 0.11
C VAL A 290 -25.60 -24.73 0.38
N ALA A 291 -26.34 -24.49 1.48
CA ALA A 291 -26.76 -23.13 1.86
C ALA A 291 -25.60 -22.25 2.33
N ILE A 292 -24.60 -22.85 3.00
CA ILE A 292 -23.37 -22.16 3.40
C ILE A 292 -22.51 -21.81 2.17
N SER A 293 -22.46 -22.66 1.14
CA SER A 293 -21.74 -22.33 -0.10
C SER A 293 -22.41 -21.20 -0.88
N ASP A 294 -23.75 -21.16 -0.94
CA ASP A 294 -24.50 -20.13 -1.67
C ASP A 294 -24.27 -18.74 -1.06
N SER A 295 -24.47 -18.60 0.25
CA SER A 295 -24.27 -17.33 0.96
C SER A 295 -22.83 -16.80 0.89
N ARG A 296 -21.85 -17.70 0.79
CA ARG A 296 -20.45 -17.32 0.61
C ARG A 296 -20.17 -16.81 -0.80
N LEU A 297 -20.73 -17.45 -1.82
CA LEU A 297 -20.60 -17.02 -3.21
C LEU A 297 -21.24 -15.65 -3.43
N GLU A 298 -22.45 -15.43 -2.91
CA GLU A 298 -23.13 -14.13 -2.96
C GLU A 298 -22.30 -13.00 -2.32
N LYS A 299 -21.61 -13.31 -1.21
CA LYS A 299 -20.70 -12.37 -0.55
C LYS A 299 -19.45 -12.08 -1.39
N GLU A 300 -18.83 -13.10 -1.98
CA GLU A 300 -17.66 -12.95 -2.84
C GLU A 300 -18.00 -12.16 -4.11
N GLU A 301 -19.17 -12.39 -4.71
CA GLU A 301 -19.68 -11.66 -5.87
C GLU A 301 -19.91 -10.18 -5.56
N ALA A 302 -20.72 -9.86 -4.54
CA ALA A 302 -21.03 -8.47 -4.17
C ALA A 302 -19.77 -7.65 -3.82
N THR A 303 -18.76 -8.28 -3.20
CA THR A 303 -17.50 -7.60 -2.85
C THR A 303 -16.58 -7.43 -4.06
N THR A 304 -16.62 -8.35 -5.02
CA THR A 304 -15.87 -8.24 -6.28
C THR A 304 -16.49 -7.17 -7.18
N GLU A 305 -17.80 -7.17 -7.32
CA GLU A 305 -18.59 -6.17 -8.06
C GLU A 305 -18.35 -4.74 -7.53
N LEU A 306 -18.36 -4.55 -6.21
CA LEU A 306 -18.05 -3.25 -5.61
C LEU A 306 -16.61 -2.82 -5.91
N TYR A 307 -15.63 -3.74 -5.82
CA TYR A 307 -14.24 -3.44 -6.15
C TYR A 307 -14.05 -3.07 -7.63
N GLU A 308 -14.75 -3.77 -8.52
CA GLU A 308 -14.77 -3.47 -9.95
C GLU A 308 -15.35 -2.08 -10.22
N TRP A 309 -16.49 -1.74 -9.61
CA TRP A 309 -17.07 -0.40 -9.72
C TRP A 309 -16.12 0.70 -9.23
N LEU A 310 -15.50 0.52 -8.05
CA LEU A 310 -14.49 1.46 -7.52
C LEU A 310 -13.32 1.64 -8.48
N SER A 311 -12.87 0.55 -9.11
CA SER A 311 -11.78 0.57 -10.09
C SER A 311 -12.18 1.33 -11.36
N LEU A 312 -13.40 1.15 -11.86
CA LEU A 312 -13.90 1.88 -13.03
C LEU A 312 -14.08 3.38 -12.76
N VAL A 313 -14.51 3.76 -11.55
CA VAL A 313 -14.56 5.17 -11.12
C VAL A 313 -13.16 5.79 -11.11
N ARG A 314 -12.15 5.09 -10.59
CA ARG A 314 -10.74 5.56 -10.58
C ARG A 314 -10.17 5.74 -11.99
N LEU A 315 -10.66 4.98 -12.96
CA LEU A 315 -10.26 5.08 -14.35
C LEU A 315 -11.02 6.17 -15.12
N GLY A 316 -12.06 6.76 -14.53
CA GLY A 316 -12.96 7.69 -15.23
C GLY A 316 -13.73 7.00 -16.36
N SER A 317 -14.04 5.71 -16.20
CA SER A 317 -14.70 4.91 -17.23
C SER A 317 -16.11 5.44 -17.51
N PRO A 318 -16.55 5.54 -18.78
CA PRO A 318 -17.94 5.89 -19.09
C PRO A 318 -18.94 4.83 -18.61
N ARG A 319 -18.50 3.60 -18.34
CA ARG A 319 -19.33 2.46 -17.93
C ARG A 319 -20.05 2.64 -16.58
N VAL A 320 -19.62 3.59 -15.76
CA VAL A 320 -20.29 3.88 -14.48
C VAL A 320 -21.35 4.97 -14.60
N LYS A 321 -21.54 5.58 -15.78
CA LYS A 321 -22.55 6.63 -15.98
C LYS A 321 -23.95 6.04 -16.01
N ALA A 322 -24.91 6.74 -15.41
CA ALA A 322 -26.30 6.26 -15.36
C ALA A 322 -26.99 6.19 -16.74
N GLY A 323 -26.55 7.03 -17.68
CA GLY A 323 -27.03 7.04 -19.07
C GLY A 323 -26.11 6.29 -20.03
N ASP A 324 -25.31 5.35 -19.55
CA ASP A 324 -24.44 4.55 -20.41
C ASP A 324 -25.26 3.56 -21.25
N ASP A 325 -25.15 3.67 -22.57
CA ASP A 325 -25.85 2.82 -23.55
C ASP A 325 -24.83 2.10 -24.43
N ILE A 326 -23.97 1.30 -23.78
CA ILE A 326 -22.98 0.51 -24.49
C ILE A 326 -23.62 -0.73 -25.10
N ASP A 327 -23.21 -1.06 -26.33
CA ASP A 327 -23.56 -2.32 -26.96
C ASP A 327 -23.18 -3.50 -26.05
N PRO A 328 -24.14 -4.37 -25.65
CA PRO A 328 -23.87 -5.54 -24.82
C PRO A 328 -22.85 -6.52 -25.42
N TYR A 329 -22.63 -6.48 -26.74
CA TYR A 329 -21.57 -7.24 -27.41
C TYR A 329 -20.16 -6.72 -27.04
N LEU A 330 -20.02 -5.42 -26.76
CA LEU A 330 -18.75 -4.78 -26.39
C LEU A 330 -18.49 -4.82 -24.88
N SER A 331 -19.54 -4.66 -24.07
CA SER A 331 -19.43 -4.67 -22.61
C SER A 331 -20.72 -5.17 -21.99
N ARG A 332 -20.61 -6.18 -21.13
CA ARG A 332 -21.73 -6.67 -20.30
C ARG A 332 -21.70 -6.13 -18.88
N TYR A 333 -20.75 -5.24 -18.59
CA TYR A 333 -20.68 -4.60 -17.28
C TYR A 333 -21.97 -3.80 -17.02
N ALA A 334 -22.56 -4.01 -15.86
CA ALA A 334 -23.67 -3.24 -15.33
C ALA A 334 -23.31 -2.80 -13.90
N VAL A 335 -23.81 -1.64 -13.48
CA VAL A 335 -23.55 -1.15 -12.13
C VAL A 335 -24.25 -2.07 -11.13
N PRO A 336 -23.57 -2.56 -10.08
CA PRO A 336 -24.17 -3.51 -9.14
C PRO A 336 -25.49 -3.00 -8.57
N GLY A 337 -26.54 -3.82 -8.68
CA GLY A 337 -27.90 -3.46 -8.25
C GLY A 337 -28.77 -2.73 -9.29
N SER A 338 -28.27 -2.46 -10.50
CA SER A 338 -29.08 -1.87 -11.59
C SER A 338 -30.24 -2.75 -12.05
N ASP A 339 -30.09 -4.07 -11.92
CA ASP A 339 -30.97 -5.05 -12.54
C ASP A 339 -32.26 -5.30 -11.73
N ALA A 340 -32.35 -4.72 -10.53
CA ALA A 340 -33.47 -4.91 -9.60
C ALA A 340 -34.74 -4.11 -9.94
N GLY A 341 -34.84 -3.51 -11.14
CA GLY A 341 -36.04 -2.81 -11.62
C GLY A 341 -36.41 -1.52 -10.87
N GLY A 342 -35.52 -1.02 -10.00
CA GLY A 342 -35.67 0.23 -9.28
C GLY A 342 -35.01 1.42 -9.99
N LEU A 343 -35.33 2.64 -9.54
CA LEU A 343 -34.58 3.84 -9.94
C LEU A 343 -33.12 3.70 -9.47
N VAL A 344 -32.19 3.70 -10.42
CA VAL A 344 -30.75 3.68 -10.13
C VAL A 344 -30.38 4.99 -9.44
N ALA A 345 -29.84 4.90 -8.21
CA ALA A 345 -29.34 6.06 -7.51
C ALA A 345 -28.20 6.68 -8.32
N THR A 346 -28.23 8.01 -8.48
CA THR A 346 -27.18 8.72 -9.21
C THR A 346 -26.52 9.77 -8.32
N GLY A 347 -25.26 10.06 -8.58
CA GLY A 347 -24.53 11.10 -7.87
C GLY A 347 -23.23 11.49 -8.54
N ASP A 348 -22.65 12.59 -8.07
CA ASP A 348 -21.36 13.08 -8.56
C ASP A 348 -20.25 12.60 -7.64
N VAL A 349 -19.24 11.95 -8.20
CA VAL A 349 -18.12 11.33 -7.47
C VAL A 349 -16.79 11.91 -7.93
N SER A 350 -15.97 12.36 -6.99
CA SER A 350 -14.62 12.86 -7.28
C SER A 350 -13.56 11.85 -6.85
N VAL A 351 -12.48 11.77 -7.63
CA VAL A 351 -11.26 11.05 -7.28
C VAL A 351 -10.13 12.04 -7.05
N LEU A 352 -9.62 12.11 -5.83
CA LEU A 352 -8.41 12.85 -5.49
C LEU A 352 -7.21 11.91 -5.65
N ARG A 353 -6.30 12.23 -6.57
CA ARG A 353 -5.17 11.37 -6.95
C ARG A 353 -3.83 12.04 -6.67
N TRP A 354 -3.04 11.44 -5.79
CA TRP A 354 -1.63 11.76 -5.58
C TRP A 354 -0.76 10.76 -6.34
N THR A 355 0.16 11.24 -7.17
CA THR A 355 1.12 10.41 -7.92
C THR A 355 2.54 10.89 -7.68
N GLY A 356 3.43 9.99 -7.29
CA GLY A 356 4.79 10.35 -6.94
C GLY A 356 5.51 9.23 -6.22
N PHE A 357 6.45 9.58 -5.34
CA PHE A 357 7.17 8.62 -4.51
C PHE A 357 7.00 9.00 -3.05
N PHE A 358 6.35 8.14 -2.28
CA PHE A 358 6.07 8.40 -0.86
C PHE A 358 6.09 7.11 -0.04
N SER A 359 6.25 7.28 1.26
CA SER A 359 6.28 6.14 2.19
C SER A 359 4.88 5.60 2.47
N PRO A 360 4.76 4.30 2.77
CA PRO A 360 3.51 3.74 3.28
C PRO A 360 3.00 4.44 4.55
N THR A 361 3.91 4.96 5.36
CA THR A 361 3.60 5.75 6.57
C THR A 361 2.82 7.01 6.23
N TRP A 362 3.24 7.75 5.20
CA TRP A 362 2.50 8.92 4.72
C TRP A 362 1.09 8.54 4.23
N ALA A 363 0.96 7.40 3.51
CA ALA A 363 -0.34 6.92 3.05
C ALA A 363 -1.27 6.52 4.22
N CYS A 364 -0.72 5.86 5.25
CA CYS A 364 -1.46 5.55 6.48
C CYS A 364 -1.92 6.82 7.23
N GLN A 365 -1.04 7.82 7.34
CA GLN A 365 -1.36 9.10 7.97
C GLN A 365 -2.45 9.82 7.20
N THR A 366 -2.34 9.89 5.86
CA THR A 366 -3.36 10.49 4.99
C THR A 366 -4.72 9.80 5.14
N LEU A 367 -4.77 8.46 5.20
CA LEU A 367 -6.03 7.74 5.43
C LEU A 367 -6.64 8.08 6.80
N LEU A 368 -5.82 8.13 7.85
CA LEU A 368 -6.26 8.50 9.19
C LEU A 368 -6.88 9.90 9.22
N ASP A 369 -6.17 10.83 8.60
CA ASP A 369 -6.52 12.23 8.41
C ASP A 369 -7.86 12.39 7.68
N VAL A 370 -8.08 11.63 6.60
CA VAL A 370 -9.37 11.58 5.89
C VAL A 370 -10.48 11.02 6.77
N VAL A 371 -10.24 9.91 7.48
CA VAL A 371 -11.22 9.32 8.40
C VAL A 371 -11.66 10.32 9.46
N GLN A 372 -10.72 11.05 10.06
CA GLN A 372 -11.02 12.08 11.06
C GLN A 372 -11.77 13.26 10.46
N ALA A 373 -11.35 13.74 9.29
CA ALA A 373 -12.02 14.83 8.58
C ALA A 373 -13.48 14.47 8.26
N MET A 374 -13.74 13.24 7.82
CA MET A 374 -15.07 12.71 7.52
C MET A 374 -15.91 12.39 8.77
N GLN A 375 -15.31 12.19 9.94
CA GLN A 375 -16.05 12.05 11.20
C GLN A 375 -16.50 13.40 11.77
N SER A 376 -15.72 14.46 11.54
CA SER A 376 -15.98 15.80 12.07
C SER A 376 -17.13 16.55 11.41
N THR A 377 -17.51 16.17 10.19
CA THR A 377 -18.60 16.81 9.43
C THR A 377 -19.95 16.22 9.87
N SER A 378 -20.90 17.05 10.30
CA SER A 378 -22.16 16.56 10.92
C SER A 378 -23.12 15.86 9.93
N SER A 379 -22.88 15.97 8.63
CA SER A 379 -23.66 15.34 7.54
C SER A 379 -23.16 13.96 7.11
N SER A 380 -22.04 13.47 7.65
CA SER A 380 -21.28 12.33 7.09
C SER A 380 -21.32 11.04 7.92
N SER A 381 -22.27 10.88 8.86
CA SER A 381 -22.56 9.54 9.42
C SER A 381 -23.03 8.56 8.33
N SER A 382 -23.59 9.09 7.24
CA SER A 382 -24.00 8.35 6.05
C SER A 382 -23.00 8.42 4.88
N ALA A 383 -21.88 9.15 5.00
CA ALA A 383 -20.95 9.32 3.90
C ALA A 383 -20.00 8.12 3.77
N TRP A 384 -19.94 7.56 2.57
CA TRP A 384 -18.99 6.52 2.18
C TRP A 384 -17.74 7.15 1.57
N PHE A 385 -16.62 6.43 1.59
CA PHE A 385 -15.45 6.77 0.78
C PHE A 385 -14.58 5.53 0.57
N ALA A 386 -13.72 5.57 -0.44
CA ALA A 386 -12.69 4.58 -0.68
C ALA A 386 -11.31 5.22 -0.77
N ALA A 387 -10.27 4.52 -0.29
CA ALA A 387 -8.88 4.91 -0.44
C ALA A 387 -8.11 3.73 -1.04
N SER A 388 -7.59 3.88 -2.25
CA SER A 388 -6.75 2.89 -2.93
C SER A 388 -5.30 3.36 -2.94
N VAL A 389 -4.40 2.50 -2.50
CA VAL A 389 -2.97 2.78 -2.40
C VAL A 389 -2.21 1.74 -3.21
N SER A 390 -1.45 2.19 -4.21
CA SER A 390 -0.74 1.31 -5.16
C SER A 390 0.77 1.46 -5.03
N SER A 391 1.50 0.34 -5.09
CA SER A 391 2.96 0.32 -5.00
C SER A 391 3.64 0.54 -6.37
N PHE A 392 4.96 0.74 -6.37
CA PHE A 392 5.72 0.79 -7.61
C PHE A 392 5.81 -0.60 -8.25
N SER A 393 5.50 -0.69 -9.55
CA SER A 393 5.73 -1.94 -10.30
C SER A 393 7.21 -2.35 -10.30
N SER A 394 8.14 -1.39 -10.20
CA SER A 394 9.58 -1.65 -10.09
C SER A 394 10.04 -2.15 -8.71
N SER A 395 9.17 -2.17 -7.69
CA SER A 395 9.49 -2.69 -6.36
C SER A 395 8.72 -3.94 -5.96
N LYS A 396 7.88 -4.47 -6.85
CA LYS A 396 7.08 -5.69 -6.62
C LYS A 396 8.01 -6.88 -6.33
N GLY A 397 7.80 -7.56 -5.20
CA GLY A 397 8.62 -8.69 -4.76
C GLY A 397 10.02 -8.33 -4.26
N ILE A 398 10.35 -7.04 -4.15
CA ILE A 398 11.67 -6.57 -3.67
C ILE A 398 11.52 -5.87 -2.31
N ALA A 399 10.55 -4.96 -2.18
CA ALA A 399 10.36 -4.15 -0.97
C ALA A 399 9.03 -4.40 -0.25
N GLY A 400 8.17 -5.23 -0.83
CA GLY A 400 6.86 -5.61 -0.33
C GLY A 400 6.14 -6.53 -1.30
N ASP A 401 5.29 -7.39 -0.75
CA ASP A 401 4.50 -8.36 -1.51
C ASP A 401 3.14 -7.79 -1.92
N CYS A 402 2.72 -6.67 -1.31
CA CYS A 402 1.47 -6.01 -1.64
C CYS A 402 1.68 -5.08 -2.85
N ALA A 403 0.89 -5.30 -3.91
CA ALA A 403 0.85 -4.47 -5.09
C ALA A 403 -0.12 -3.29 -4.91
N GLU A 404 -1.26 -3.54 -4.27
CA GLU A 404 -2.31 -2.55 -4.07
C GLU A 404 -3.15 -2.91 -2.85
N CYS A 405 -3.57 -1.89 -2.11
CA CYS A 405 -4.45 -2.00 -0.95
C CYS A 405 -5.61 -1.01 -1.13
N THR A 406 -6.84 -1.49 -1.15
CA THR A 406 -8.04 -0.64 -1.24
C THR A 406 -8.87 -0.78 0.02
N PHE A 407 -9.03 0.33 0.72
CA PHE A 407 -9.91 0.50 1.88
C PHE A 407 -11.23 1.12 1.42
N PHE A 408 -12.35 0.61 1.92
CA PHE A 408 -13.67 1.22 1.72
C PHE A 408 -14.41 1.32 3.04
N ARG A 409 -14.96 2.50 3.32
CA ARG A 409 -15.88 2.73 4.44
C ARG A 409 -17.32 2.81 3.92
N PRO A 410 -18.21 1.90 4.33
CA PRO A 410 -19.60 1.91 3.90
C PRO A 410 -20.40 3.10 4.47
N ALA A 411 -21.42 3.52 3.71
CA ALA A 411 -22.43 4.47 4.17
C ALA A 411 -23.23 3.89 5.34
N GLY A 412 -23.47 4.70 6.39
CA GLY A 412 -24.29 4.32 7.54
C GLY A 412 -23.62 3.35 8.53
N ALA A 413 -22.40 2.87 8.24
CA ALA A 413 -21.62 2.02 9.12
C ALA A 413 -20.19 2.61 9.32
N PRO A 414 -20.06 3.75 10.02
CA PRO A 414 -18.81 4.52 10.08
C PRO A 414 -17.64 3.81 10.79
N GLN A 415 -17.94 2.79 11.59
CA GLN A 415 -16.95 1.97 12.29
C GLN A 415 -16.60 0.69 11.52
N GLU A 416 -17.23 0.41 10.38
CA GLU A 416 -16.93 -0.76 9.58
C GLU A 416 -16.07 -0.40 8.37
N TYR A 417 -15.30 -1.36 7.89
CA TYR A 417 -14.55 -1.23 6.66
C TYR A 417 -14.46 -2.53 5.89
N LEU A 418 -14.33 -2.39 4.57
CA LEU A 418 -13.94 -3.42 3.63
C LEU A 418 -12.52 -3.16 3.15
N LEU A 419 -11.74 -4.21 2.93
CA LEU A 419 -10.34 -4.12 2.56
C LEU A 419 -9.99 -5.18 1.53
N TRP A 420 -9.45 -4.74 0.39
CA TRP A 420 -8.89 -5.59 -0.65
C TRP A 420 -7.38 -5.43 -0.69
N ASP A 421 -6.66 -6.51 -0.40
CA ASP A 421 -5.20 -6.60 -0.45
C ASP A 421 -4.78 -7.39 -1.70
N ILE A 422 -4.27 -6.71 -2.72
CA ILE A 422 -3.74 -7.34 -3.93
C ILE A 422 -2.26 -7.59 -3.73
N HIS A 423 -1.85 -8.85 -3.78
CA HIS A 423 -0.46 -9.23 -3.67
C HIS A 423 0.15 -9.47 -5.06
N SER A 424 1.37 -8.96 -5.26
CA SER A 424 2.20 -9.33 -6.41
C SER A 424 2.60 -10.80 -6.32
N HIS A 425 2.72 -11.45 -7.47
CA HIS A 425 3.23 -12.80 -7.56
C HIS A 425 4.73 -12.86 -7.23
N GLU A 426 5.20 -13.97 -6.65
CA GLU A 426 6.64 -14.27 -6.40
C GLU A 426 7.43 -14.69 -7.63
#